data_AF-A0A7V1LN50-F1
#
_entry.id   AF-A0A7V1LN50-F1
#
_cell.length_a   1.000
_cell.length_b   1.000
_cell.length_c   1.000
_cell.angle_alpha   90.00
_cell.angle_beta   90.00
_cell.angle_gamma   90.00
#
_symmetry.space_group_name_H-M   'P 1'
#
loop_
_entity.id
_entity.type
_entity.pdbx_description
1 polymer ?
#
loop_
_entity_poly.entity_id
_entity_poly.type
_entity_poly.pdbx_seq_one_letter_code
_entity_poly.pdbx_strand_id
1 'polypeptide(L)'
;MLRKLILLSAMTLIFTMTACTGSKSGNEAPTFSDQTVQSQVDDLLDKIDDNPSNSEYRLQLAQIYHENGQSLEALKLLEEGLALDPNDVELKFKYGEIAEEKGDMRRAFTAYKEVLQSASGNDYLDRIAPKFTDAFVVTPLVNSPANEAFGSFNGDGSKIIYQADPDGNWDLFEYTLGDTASTRLTQTPYHEENPAFNPNGEEIVYTSTEEDTRDVEYSQLVRDIYLWNLTKNRKTNLTQNSSDDWLPRYSENGQVISFISERDDLSEARFDQLLSEVYVMENDGRFQHRVTHNDSEDGGAVVAPGSDKDQGTLYYDNNASGVFEIYKNDYTGKNERQITFNPSANDLSPDISANGDKIVFFSDRDGNYELYLMNSDGSVPVRLTSNPGNDLNPVFSPDGTKILFHSNRAGNYDLYLMDLSRQNTGAVLYDVLNSIDQALNALNK
;
A
#
# COMPACT_ATOMS: atom_id res chain seq x y z
N MET A 1 61.36 -13.73 27.84
CA MET A 1 61.78 -12.38 27.43
C MET A 1 60.65 -11.77 26.60
N LEU A 2 60.25 -10.53 26.95
CA LEU A 2 59.47 -9.51 26.20
C LEU A 2 58.37 -9.98 25.20
N ARG A 3 57.07 -9.76 25.43
CA ARG A 3 56.26 -8.49 25.39
C ARG A 3 56.25 -7.75 24.05
N LYS A 4 55.04 -7.66 23.43
CA LYS A 4 54.36 -6.54 22.73
C LYS A 4 52.96 -7.08 22.34
N LEU A 5 51.79 -6.70 22.88
CA LEU A 5 51.14 -5.43 23.27
C LEU A 5 50.66 -4.58 22.09
N ILE A 6 49.36 -4.21 22.11
CA ILE A 6 48.58 -3.09 21.51
C ILE A 6 47.18 -3.67 21.17
N LEU A 7 46.01 -3.11 21.49
CA LEU A 7 45.53 -2.13 22.48
C LEU A 7 43.99 -2.19 22.34
N LEU A 8 43.23 -2.45 23.41
CA LEU A 8 41.77 -2.27 23.44
C LEU A 8 41.50 -1.07 24.37
N SER A 9 40.96 0.02 23.83
CA SER A 9 40.59 1.20 24.62
C SER A 9 39.22 1.01 25.25
N ALA A 10 39.19 0.75 26.56
CA ALA A 10 38.01 0.91 27.40
C ALA A 10 37.96 2.37 27.88
N MET A 11 36.91 3.11 27.51
CA MET A 11 36.66 4.46 28.02
C MET A 11 35.73 4.35 29.22
N THR A 12 36.24 4.81 30.36
CA THR A 12 35.62 4.78 31.68
C THR A 12 34.55 5.87 31.78
N LEU A 13 33.30 5.51 32.06
CA LEU A 13 32.26 6.48 32.46
C LEU A 13 32.40 6.74 33.96
N ILE A 14 32.73 7.98 34.31
CA ILE A 14 32.85 8.46 35.69
C ILE A 14 31.45 8.85 36.17
N PHE A 15 30.91 8.12 37.15
CA PHE A 15 29.76 8.57 37.94
C PHE A 15 30.25 9.51 39.04
N THR A 16 29.98 10.80 38.91
CA THR A 16 30.05 11.73 40.05
C THR A 16 28.67 11.83 40.69
N MET A 17 28.49 11.14 41.82
CA MET A 17 27.38 11.42 42.73
C MET A 17 27.66 12.72 43.48
N THR A 18 26.78 13.71 43.32
CA THR A 18 26.71 14.87 44.20
C THR A 18 25.38 14.81 44.93
N ALA A 19 25.41 14.55 46.23
CA ALA A 19 24.24 14.61 47.09
C ALA A 19 24.16 16.00 47.74
N CYS A 20 23.04 16.70 47.59
CA CYS A 20 22.60 17.70 48.56
C CYS A 20 21.09 17.98 48.48
N THR A 21 20.36 17.39 49.43
CA THR A 21 19.19 17.90 50.19
C THR A 21 18.09 18.73 49.51
N GLY A 22 16.88 18.17 49.48
CA GLY A 22 15.61 18.93 49.41
C GLY A 22 14.43 18.04 49.01
N SER A 23 13.62 17.60 49.97
CA SER A 23 12.43 16.77 49.72
C SER A 23 11.32 17.53 48.99
N LYS A 24 10.99 17.09 47.77
CA LYS A 24 9.64 17.21 47.19
C LYS A 24 9.28 15.88 46.53
N SER A 25 8.11 15.37 46.86
CA SER A 25 7.49 14.22 46.21
C SER A 25 7.03 14.61 44.80
N GLY A 26 7.52 13.92 43.78
CA GLY A 26 7.03 14.01 42.40
C GLY A 26 8.08 13.38 41.47
N ASN A 27 7.66 12.47 40.59
CA ASN A 27 8.55 11.86 39.60
C ASN A 27 9.30 12.96 38.83
N GLU A 28 10.64 12.91 38.78
CA GLU A 28 11.41 13.83 37.93
C GLU A 28 11.00 13.60 36.47
N ALA A 29 10.69 14.69 35.75
CA ALA A 29 10.39 14.62 34.34
C ALA A 29 11.59 14.00 33.59
N PRO A 30 11.35 13.22 32.52
CA PRO A 30 12.42 12.63 31.74
C PRO A 30 13.35 13.71 31.16
N THR A 31 14.64 13.39 31.04
CA THR A 31 15.63 14.28 30.43
C THR A 31 15.98 13.82 29.02
N PHE A 32 16.08 14.78 28.10
CA PHE A 32 16.36 14.58 26.68
C PHE A 32 17.78 15.05 26.34
N SER A 33 18.49 14.25 25.55
CA SER A 33 19.84 14.60 25.10
C SER A 33 19.85 15.75 24.09
N ASP A 34 18.76 15.89 23.31
CA ASP A 34 18.54 17.01 22.42
C ASP A 34 18.10 18.23 23.24
N GLN A 35 18.93 19.27 23.23
CA GLN A 35 18.70 20.51 23.98
C GLN A 35 17.48 21.30 23.46
N THR A 36 17.14 21.18 22.18
CA THR A 36 15.95 21.82 21.62
C THR A 36 14.70 21.13 22.12
N VAL A 37 14.67 19.79 22.11
CA VAL A 37 13.56 19.00 22.67
C VAL A 37 13.42 19.28 24.17
N GLN A 38 14.53 19.27 24.92
CA GLN A 38 14.50 19.57 26.36
C GLN A 38 13.92 20.95 26.65
N SER A 39 14.32 21.99 25.89
CA SER A 39 13.80 23.34 26.08
C SER A 39 12.30 23.45 25.78
N GLN A 40 11.78 22.67 24.82
CA GLN A 40 10.33 22.62 24.53
C GLN A 40 9.57 21.95 25.67
N VAL A 41 10.11 20.87 26.22
CA VAL A 41 9.55 20.16 27.38
C VAL A 41 9.50 21.09 28.59
N ASP A 42 10.59 21.79 28.90
CA ASP A 42 10.65 22.71 30.03
C ASP A 42 9.61 23.84 29.90
N ASP A 43 9.47 24.44 28.71
CA ASP A 43 8.45 25.48 28.44
C ASP A 43 7.01 24.95 28.60
N LEU A 44 6.73 23.72 28.15
CA LEU A 44 5.42 23.09 28.32
C LEU A 44 5.13 22.75 29.78
N LEU A 45 6.13 22.30 30.54
CA LEU A 45 5.99 22.03 31.97
C LEU A 45 5.69 23.33 32.73
N ASP A 46 6.40 24.43 32.46
CA ASP A 46 6.13 25.74 33.05
C ASP A 46 4.69 26.21 32.73
N LYS A 47 4.24 26.03 31.48
CA LYS A 47 2.86 26.35 31.06
C LYS A 47 1.80 25.49 31.75
N ILE A 48 2.08 24.21 32.01
CA ILE A 48 1.20 23.32 32.76
C ILE A 48 1.15 23.74 34.23
N ASP A 49 2.27 24.10 34.83
CA ASP A 49 2.34 24.58 36.21
C ASP A 49 1.58 25.91 36.38
N ASP A 50 1.71 26.83 35.42
CA ASP A 50 0.99 28.10 35.40
C ASP A 50 -0.50 27.94 35.13
N ASN A 51 -0.90 26.93 34.35
CA ASN A 51 -2.29 26.72 33.94
C ASN A 51 -2.70 25.23 33.94
N PRO A 52 -2.84 24.61 35.13
CA PRO A 52 -2.95 23.17 35.28
C PRO A 52 -4.26 22.59 34.72
N SER A 53 -5.28 23.40 34.47
CA SER A 53 -6.54 22.97 33.84
C SER A 53 -6.48 22.91 32.32
N ASN A 54 -5.43 23.42 31.69
CA ASN A 54 -5.30 23.38 30.23
C ASN A 54 -4.84 21.97 29.79
N SER A 55 -5.73 21.26 29.09
CA SER A 55 -5.50 19.91 28.58
C SER A 55 -4.62 19.91 27.30
N GLU A 56 -4.59 21.01 26.55
CA GLU A 56 -3.85 21.16 25.28
C GLU A 56 -2.33 21.05 25.50
N TYR A 57 -1.80 21.65 26.55
CA TYR A 57 -0.37 21.55 26.86
C TYR A 57 0.06 20.12 27.21
N ARG A 58 -0.85 19.34 27.82
CA ARG A 58 -0.59 17.92 28.10
C ARG A 58 -0.61 17.08 26.84
N LEU A 59 -1.50 17.38 25.88
CA LEU A 59 -1.50 16.74 24.57
C LEU A 59 -0.16 17.00 23.84
N GLN A 60 0.27 18.26 23.78
CA GLN A 60 1.54 18.64 23.13
C GLN A 60 2.74 17.95 23.80
N LEU A 61 2.78 17.94 25.14
CA LEU A 61 3.86 17.28 25.87
C LEU A 61 3.84 15.76 25.69
N ALA A 62 2.65 15.15 25.67
CA ALA A 62 2.50 13.72 25.41
C ALA A 62 2.99 13.34 24.00
N GLN A 63 2.74 14.17 22.99
CA GLN A 63 3.25 13.97 21.63
C GLN A 63 4.79 13.97 21.62
N ILE A 64 5.43 14.96 22.25
CA ILE A 64 6.89 15.02 22.34
C ILE A 64 7.46 13.78 23.04
N TYR A 65 6.87 13.37 24.16
CA TYR A 65 7.30 12.18 24.89
C TYR A 65 7.18 10.92 24.03
N HIS A 66 6.06 10.75 23.34
CA HIS A 66 5.82 9.61 22.47
C HIS A 66 6.80 9.57 21.28
N GLU A 67 7.01 10.69 20.59
CA GLU A 67 7.96 10.81 19.46
C GLU A 67 9.41 10.51 19.88
N ASN A 68 9.72 10.65 21.17
CA ASN A 68 11.03 10.35 21.74
C ASN A 68 11.08 9.02 22.53
N GLY A 69 10.13 8.12 22.28
CA GLY A 69 10.12 6.74 22.81
C GLY A 69 9.63 6.59 24.25
N GLN A 70 9.04 7.64 24.83
CA GLN A 70 8.51 7.67 26.20
C GLN A 70 6.97 7.53 26.23
N SER A 71 6.46 6.53 25.51
CA SER A 71 5.02 6.31 25.35
C SER A 71 4.27 6.07 26.67
N LEU A 72 4.93 5.55 27.72
CA LEU A 72 4.29 5.36 29.03
C LEU A 72 4.06 6.68 29.76
N GLU A 73 5.01 7.61 29.67
CA GLU A 73 4.89 8.95 30.20
C GLU A 73 3.88 9.77 29.41
N ALA A 74 3.85 9.60 28.08
CA ALA A 74 2.82 10.18 27.22
C ALA A 74 1.41 9.73 27.64
N LEU A 75 1.19 8.42 27.86
CA LEU A 75 -0.11 7.90 28.31
C LEU A 75 -0.55 8.53 29.64
N LYS A 76 0.35 8.71 30.61
CA LYS A 76 0.02 9.37 31.89
C LYS A 76 -0.44 10.80 31.68
N LEU A 77 0.25 11.57 30.83
CA LEU A 77 -0.13 12.95 30.52
C LEU A 77 -1.49 13.02 29.83
N LEU A 78 -1.79 12.08 28.93
CA LEU A 78 -3.10 11.99 28.28
C LEU A 78 -4.20 11.61 29.28
N GLU A 79 -3.95 10.67 30.21
CA GLU A 79 -4.88 10.33 31.29
C GLU A 79 -5.17 11.55 32.19
N GLU A 80 -4.14 12.33 32.54
CA GLU A 80 -4.30 13.58 33.29
C GLU A 80 -5.09 14.62 32.49
N GLY A 81 -4.84 14.75 31.20
CA GLY A 81 -5.60 15.63 30.30
C GLY A 81 -7.08 15.25 30.23
N LEU A 82 -7.37 13.95 30.04
CA LEU A 82 -8.73 13.41 30.00
C LEU A 82 -9.45 13.47 31.35
N ALA A 83 -8.72 13.50 32.47
CA ALA A 83 -9.31 13.75 33.78
C ALA A 83 -9.81 15.20 33.94
N LEU A 84 -9.22 16.15 33.20
CA LEU A 84 -9.61 17.56 33.19
C LEU A 84 -10.71 17.84 32.17
N ASP A 85 -10.57 17.30 30.96
CA ASP A 85 -11.58 17.35 29.91
C ASP A 85 -11.89 15.95 29.36
N PRO A 86 -12.87 15.25 29.96
CA PRO A 86 -13.25 13.91 29.52
C PRO A 86 -13.90 13.84 28.14
N ASN A 87 -14.17 14.98 27.47
CA ASN A 87 -14.79 15.02 26.14
C ASN A 87 -13.84 15.49 25.05
N ASP A 88 -12.57 15.77 25.39
CA ASP A 88 -11.56 16.15 24.41
C ASP A 88 -11.27 14.99 23.44
N VAL A 89 -11.74 15.15 22.21
CA VAL A 89 -11.73 14.10 21.19
C VAL A 89 -10.31 13.81 20.71
N GLU A 90 -9.47 14.83 20.57
CA GLU A 90 -8.09 14.67 20.10
C GLU A 90 -7.25 13.96 21.18
N LEU A 91 -7.43 14.31 22.46
CA LEU A 91 -6.80 13.59 23.56
C LEU A 91 -7.20 12.11 23.60
N LYS A 92 -8.49 11.80 23.44
CA LYS A 92 -8.96 10.39 23.39
C LYS A 92 -8.36 9.65 22.22
N PHE A 93 -8.37 10.29 21.05
CA PHE A 93 -7.85 9.69 19.85
C PHE A 93 -6.35 9.39 19.99
N LYS A 94 -5.54 10.35 20.46
CA LYS A 94 -4.11 10.14 20.68
C LYS A 94 -3.84 9.12 21.78
N TYR A 95 -4.64 9.08 22.83
CA TYR A 95 -4.58 8.05 23.86
C TYR A 95 -4.86 6.65 23.27
N GLY A 96 -5.84 6.55 22.38
CA GLY A 96 -6.14 5.34 21.64
C GLY A 96 -4.96 4.82 20.83
N GLU A 97 -4.32 5.69 20.04
CA GLU A 97 -3.13 5.35 19.24
C GLU A 97 -1.99 4.79 20.11
N ILE A 98 -1.62 5.52 21.17
CA ILE A 98 -0.49 5.11 22.01
C ILE A 98 -0.85 3.84 22.82
N ALA A 99 -2.10 3.70 23.28
CA ALA A 99 -2.53 2.51 24.00
C ALA A 99 -2.45 1.25 23.12
N GLU A 100 -2.84 1.35 21.85
CA GLU A 100 -2.76 0.28 20.86
C GLU A 100 -1.30 -0.15 20.63
N GLU A 101 -0.40 0.82 20.39
CA GLU A 101 1.03 0.57 20.24
C GLU A 101 1.66 -0.12 21.47
N LYS A 102 1.15 0.18 22.67
CA LYS A 102 1.58 -0.46 23.92
C LYS A 102 0.94 -1.82 24.17
N GLY A 103 0.05 -2.28 23.29
CA GLY A 103 -0.65 -3.54 23.41
C GLY A 103 -1.87 -3.52 24.33
N ASP A 104 -2.29 -2.36 24.83
CA ASP A 104 -3.51 -2.23 25.63
C ASP A 104 -4.74 -2.02 24.72
N MET A 105 -5.07 -3.08 23.99
CA MET A 105 -6.14 -3.09 22.99
C MET A 105 -7.51 -2.72 23.60
N ARG A 106 -7.75 -3.08 24.86
CA ARG A 106 -9.01 -2.77 25.53
C ARG A 106 -9.19 -1.26 25.71
N ARG A 107 -8.15 -0.57 26.18
CA ARG A 107 -8.17 0.88 26.33
C ARG A 107 -8.20 1.58 24.98
N ALA A 108 -7.41 1.11 24.02
CA ALA A 108 -7.39 1.65 22.67
C ALA A 108 -8.78 1.62 22.00
N PHE A 109 -9.40 0.44 21.98
CA PHE A 109 -10.69 0.25 21.32
C PHE A 109 -11.81 1.02 22.02
N THR A 110 -11.74 1.14 23.35
CA THR A 110 -12.68 1.98 24.11
C THR A 110 -12.54 3.45 23.71
N ALA A 111 -11.31 3.96 23.62
CA ALA A 111 -11.05 5.34 23.24
C ALA A 111 -11.51 5.63 21.80
N TYR A 112 -11.20 4.73 20.85
CA TYR A 112 -11.67 4.84 19.46
C TYR A 112 -13.19 4.84 19.34
N LYS A 113 -13.86 3.99 20.11
CA LYS A 113 -15.33 3.98 20.16
C LYS A 113 -15.89 5.33 20.62
N GLU A 114 -15.33 5.89 21.70
CA GLU A 114 -15.77 7.17 22.24
C GLU A 114 -15.50 8.33 21.26
N VAL A 115 -14.37 8.31 20.55
CA VAL A 115 -14.06 9.27 19.48
C VAL A 115 -15.11 9.21 18.38
N LEU A 116 -15.40 8.02 17.85
CA LEU A 116 -16.39 7.82 16.78
C LEU A 116 -17.82 8.18 17.19
N GLN A 117 -18.15 8.06 18.47
CA GLN A 117 -19.45 8.45 19.02
C GLN A 117 -19.57 9.96 19.33
N SER A 118 -18.47 10.72 19.21
CA SER A 118 -18.47 12.17 19.44
C SER A 118 -19.10 12.95 18.28
N ALA A 119 -19.38 14.24 18.51
CA ALA A 119 -19.94 15.12 17.47
C ALA A 119 -19.01 15.29 16.25
N SER A 120 -17.70 15.13 16.44
CA SER A 120 -16.66 15.18 15.40
C SER A 120 -16.15 13.78 15.01
N GLY A 121 -16.83 12.70 15.39
CA GLY A 121 -16.34 11.34 15.18
C GLY A 121 -16.06 10.99 13.72
N ASN A 122 -16.85 11.55 12.79
CA ASN A 122 -16.64 11.36 11.35
C ASN A 122 -15.29 11.89 10.85
N ASP A 123 -14.69 12.88 11.50
CA ASP A 123 -13.39 13.44 11.11
C ASP A 123 -12.23 12.45 11.38
N TYR A 124 -12.49 11.42 12.19
CA TYR A 124 -11.53 10.40 12.58
C TYR A 124 -11.84 9.02 11.96
N LEU A 125 -12.97 8.89 11.25
CA LEU A 125 -13.44 7.61 10.74
C LEU A 125 -12.41 6.94 9.84
N ASP A 126 -11.80 7.68 8.91
CA ASP A 126 -10.78 7.16 7.98
C ASP A 126 -9.52 6.65 8.71
N ARG A 127 -9.24 7.15 9.93
CA ARG A 127 -8.07 6.76 10.74
C ARG A 127 -8.37 5.57 11.66
N ILE A 128 -9.63 5.39 12.04
CA ILE A 128 -10.07 4.36 12.98
C ILE A 128 -10.64 3.14 12.26
N ALA A 129 -11.46 3.34 11.24
CA ALA A 129 -12.14 2.28 10.50
C ALA A 129 -11.19 1.16 10.04
N PRO A 130 -10.03 1.46 9.43
CA PRO A 130 -9.10 0.43 8.94
C PRO A 130 -8.57 -0.52 10.03
N LYS A 131 -8.75 -0.20 11.30
CA LYS A 131 -8.35 -1.05 12.45
C LYS A 131 -9.37 -2.14 12.76
N PHE A 132 -10.58 -2.04 12.22
CA PHE A 132 -11.72 -2.90 12.59
C PHE A 132 -12.44 -3.48 11.38
N THR A 133 -12.51 -2.75 10.28
CA THR A 133 -13.17 -3.13 9.03
C THR A 133 -12.46 -2.51 7.85
N ASP A 134 -12.90 -2.82 6.63
CA ASP A 134 -12.57 -1.99 5.48
C ASP A 134 -12.95 -0.52 5.76
N ALA A 135 -12.09 0.40 5.29
CA ALA A 135 -12.22 1.83 5.50
C ALA A 135 -13.38 2.45 4.69
N PHE A 136 -13.79 1.75 3.64
CA PHE A 136 -14.77 2.18 2.65
C PHE A 136 -15.78 1.07 2.35
N VAL A 137 -16.86 1.43 1.66
CA VAL A 137 -17.84 0.45 1.18
C VAL A 137 -17.20 -0.38 0.07
N VAL A 138 -17.16 -1.70 0.29
CA VAL A 138 -16.65 -2.68 -0.65
C VAL A 138 -17.79 -3.57 -1.14
N THR A 139 -17.96 -3.70 -2.45
CA THR A 139 -18.99 -4.54 -3.07
C THR A 139 -18.38 -5.54 -4.05
N PRO A 140 -18.76 -6.83 -4.01
CA PRO A 140 -18.39 -7.77 -5.06
C PRO A 140 -19.03 -7.33 -6.39
N LEU A 141 -18.28 -7.43 -7.48
CA LEU A 141 -18.74 -6.97 -8.80
C LEU A 141 -19.45 -8.07 -9.59
N VAL A 142 -18.85 -9.24 -9.64
CA VAL A 142 -19.35 -10.38 -10.42
C VAL A 142 -19.59 -11.53 -9.46
N ASN A 143 -20.68 -12.27 -9.67
CA ASN A 143 -20.97 -13.46 -8.88
C ASN A 143 -20.68 -14.68 -9.74
N SER A 144 -19.45 -15.19 -9.64
CA SER A 144 -18.94 -16.32 -10.41
C SER A 144 -18.33 -17.34 -9.46
N PRO A 145 -18.42 -18.66 -9.73
CA PRO A 145 -17.67 -19.66 -9.00
C PRO A 145 -16.20 -19.79 -9.46
N ALA A 146 -15.81 -19.06 -10.51
CA ALA A 146 -14.44 -19.04 -11.02
C ALA A 146 -13.54 -18.16 -10.13
N ASN A 147 -12.23 -18.34 -10.20
CA ASN A 147 -11.30 -17.32 -9.76
C ASN A 147 -11.32 -16.17 -10.76
N GLU A 148 -11.29 -14.94 -10.26
CA GLU A 148 -11.28 -13.70 -11.02
C GLU A 148 -10.12 -12.83 -10.54
N ALA A 149 -9.36 -12.24 -11.47
CA ALA A 149 -8.18 -11.46 -11.12
C ALA A 149 -7.85 -10.36 -12.14
N PHE A 150 -6.86 -9.53 -11.79
CA PHE A 150 -6.25 -8.50 -12.64
C PHE A 150 -7.25 -7.66 -13.45
N GLY A 151 -8.18 -7.00 -12.75
CA GLY A 151 -9.13 -6.09 -13.36
C GLY A 151 -8.51 -4.74 -13.77
N SER A 152 -8.99 -4.14 -14.85
CA SER A 152 -8.58 -2.83 -15.34
C SER A 152 -9.78 -2.07 -15.91
N PHE A 153 -9.89 -0.76 -15.64
CA PHE A 153 -10.97 0.09 -16.18
C PHE A 153 -10.65 0.59 -17.59
N ASN A 154 -11.69 0.76 -18.41
CA ASN A 154 -11.59 1.60 -19.60
C ASN A 154 -11.54 3.09 -19.22
N GLY A 155 -11.15 3.99 -20.13
CA GLY A 155 -10.85 5.39 -19.76
C GLY A 155 -12.04 6.24 -19.33
N ASP A 156 -13.29 5.85 -19.60
CA ASP A 156 -14.47 6.53 -19.04
C ASP A 156 -14.99 5.87 -17.74
N GLY A 157 -14.37 4.78 -17.30
CA GLY A 157 -14.70 4.04 -16.09
C GLY A 157 -16.02 3.29 -16.15
N SER A 158 -16.68 3.19 -17.32
CA SER A 158 -17.96 2.48 -17.47
C SER A 158 -17.80 0.96 -17.60
N LYS A 159 -16.62 0.49 -17.97
CA LYS A 159 -16.31 -0.93 -18.17
C LYS A 159 -15.02 -1.34 -17.50
N ILE A 160 -14.91 -2.63 -17.23
CA ILE A 160 -13.68 -3.29 -16.82
C ILE A 160 -13.36 -4.49 -17.71
N ILE A 161 -12.07 -4.75 -17.90
CA ILE A 161 -11.54 -5.99 -18.46
C ILE A 161 -10.83 -6.73 -17.33
N TYR A 162 -10.94 -8.05 -17.30
CA TYR A 162 -10.33 -8.88 -16.26
C TYR A 162 -10.10 -10.31 -16.77
N GLN A 163 -9.37 -11.13 -16.00
CA GLN A 163 -9.21 -12.56 -16.28
C GLN A 163 -10.07 -13.41 -15.34
N ALA A 164 -10.61 -14.53 -15.84
CA ALA A 164 -11.26 -15.55 -15.02
C ALA A 164 -11.04 -16.98 -15.54
N ASP A 165 -11.14 -17.99 -14.68
CA ASP A 165 -10.82 -19.40 -14.97
C ASP A 165 -12.00 -20.41 -14.85
N PRO A 166 -13.19 -20.16 -15.42
CA PRO A 166 -14.40 -20.95 -15.15
C PRO A 166 -14.30 -22.43 -15.54
N ASP A 167 -13.39 -22.79 -16.44
CA ASP A 167 -13.11 -24.13 -16.92
C ASP A 167 -11.64 -24.55 -16.68
N GLY A 168 -10.93 -23.84 -15.79
CA GLY A 168 -9.53 -24.09 -15.43
C GLY A 168 -8.51 -23.53 -16.43
N ASN A 169 -8.97 -22.75 -17.41
CA ASN A 169 -8.14 -21.96 -18.32
C ASN A 169 -8.39 -20.48 -18.10
N TRP A 170 -7.35 -19.66 -18.05
CA TRP A 170 -7.50 -18.21 -17.88
C TRP A 170 -7.95 -17.58 -19.19
N ASP A 171 -9.09 -16.90 -19.14
CA ASP A 171 -9.66 -16.19 -20.26
C ASP A 171 -10.05 -14.77 -19.89
N LEU A 172 -10.13 -13.90 -20.91
CA LEU A 172 -10.47 -12.50 -20.76
C LEU A 172 -11.98 -12.30 -20.73
N PHE A 173 -12.44 -11.44 -19.83
CA PHE A 173 -13.84 -11.05 -19.66
C PHE A 173 -13.99 -9.54 -19.63
N GLU A 174 -15.06 -9.05 -20.26
CA GLU A 174 -15.50 -7.66 -20.16
C GLU A 174 -16.75 -7.57 -19.28
N TYR A 175 -16.78 -6.60 -18.37
CA TYR A 175 -17.96 -6.28 -17.57
C TYR A 175 -18.28 -4.79 -17.67
N THR A 176 -19.55 -4.46 -17.90
CA THR A 176 -20.04 -3.07 -17.85
C THR A 176 -20.60 -2.81 -16.45
N LEU A 177 -20.17 -1.73 -15.78
CA LEU A 177 -20.60 -1.44 -14.42
C LEU A 177 -22.12 -1.28 -14.33
N GLY A 178 -22.74 -2.07 -13.45
CA GLY A 178 -24.19 -2.08 -13.24
C GLY A 178 -24.92 -3.17 -14.03
N ASP A 179 -24.23 -3.88 -14.92
CA ASP A 179 -24.80 -5.06 -15.57
C ASP A 179 -24.89 -6.26 -14.63
N THR A 180 -25.67 -7.26 -15.04
CA THR A 180 -25.89 -8.48 -14.24
C THR A 180 -24.89 -9.61 -14.55
N ALA A 181 -24.11 -9.50 -15.62
CA ALA A 181 -23.20 -10.54 -16.08
C ALA A 181 -22.08 -9.98 -16.97
N SER A 182 -20.96 -10.68 -17.00
CA SER A 182 -19.81 -10.38 -17.86
C SER A 182 -19.90 -11.10 -19.20
N THR A 183 -19.18 -10.58 -20.19
CA THR A 183 -18.99 -11.20 -21.51
C THR A 183 -17.61 -11.84 -21.59
N ARG A 184 -17.55 -13.17 -21.80
CA ARG A 184 -16.29 -13.88 -22.09
C ARG A 184 -15.79 -13.53 -23.48
N LEU A 185 -14.59 -12.97 -23.59
CA LEU A 185 -13.97 -12.53 -24.84
C LEU A 185 -13.08 -13.59 -25.48
N THR A 186 -12.38 -14.38 -24.67
CA THR A 186 -11.53 -15.48 -25.14
C THR A 186 -12.03 -16.83 -24.66
N GLN A 187 -11.80 -17.85 -25.48
CA GLN A 187 -12.02 -19.25 -25.13
C GLN A 187 -11.06 -20.07 -25.98
N THR A 188 -9.78 -19.92 -25.70
CA THR A 188 -8.69 -20.57 -26.44
C THR A 188 -8.11 -21.71 -25.60
N PRO A 189 -7.24 -22.58 -26.15
CA PRO A 189 -6.50 -23.54 -25.34
C PRO A 189 -5.29 -22.92 -24.62
N TYR A 190 -5.08 -21.61 -24.76
CA TYR A 190 -3.97 -20.87 -24.18
C TYR A 190 -4.46 -20.07 -22.97
N HIS A 191 -3.54 -19.76 -22.06
CA HIS A 191 -3.81 -18.83 -20.98
C HIS A 191 -3.75 -17.40 -21.53
N GLU A 192 -4.82 -16.63 -21.33
CA GLU A 192 -4.86 -15.18 -21.53
C GLU A 192 -5.04 -14.47 -20.19
N GLU A 193 -4.03 -13.67 -19.82
CA GLU A 193 -3.89 -13.14 -18.46
C GLU A 193 -3.48 -11.65 -18.46
N ASN A 194 -3.57 -11.01 -17.30
CA ASN A 194 -3.11 -9.64 -17.02
C ASN A 194 -3.61 -8.59 -18.03
N PRO A 195 -4.93 -8.51 -18.32
CA PRO A 195 -5.44 -7.56 -19.29
C PRO A 195 -5.44 -6.12 -18.76
N ALA A 196 -5.18 -5.16 -19.64
CA ALA A 196 -5.33 -3.74 -19.38
C ALA A 196 -6.02 -3.02 -20.54
N PHE A 197 -6.99 -2.18 -20.23
CA PHE A 197 -7.64 -1.33 -21.23
C PHE A 197 -6.74 -0.18 -21.65
N ASN A 198 -6.74 0.13 -22.94
CA ASN A 198 -6.30 1.45 -23.39
C ASN A 198 -7.33 2.49 -22.92
N PRO A 199 -6.90 3.70 -22.51
CA PRO A 199 -7.79 4.80 -22.13
C PRO A 199 -8.84 5.17 -23.19
N ASN A 200 -8.61 4.89 -24.48
CA ASN A 200 -9.63 5.09 -25.53
C ASN A 200 -10.80 4.09 -25.47
N GLY A 201 -10.66 2.98 -24.73
CA GLY A 201 -11.66 1.91 -24.62
C GLY A 201 -11.84 1.03 -25.86
N GLU A 202 -11.03 1.21 -26.91
CA GLU A 202 -11.11 0.45 -28.18
C GLU A 202 -10.11 -0.71 -28.25
N GLU A 203 -9.11 -0.70 -27.38
CA GLU A 203 -7.97 -1.61 -27.41
C GLU A 203 -7.66 -2.15 -26.02
N ILE A 204 -7.19 -3.39 -25.96
CA ILE A 204 -6.64 -3.99 -24.74
C ILE A 204 -5.24 -4.52 -25.02
N VAL A 205 -4.40 -4.49 -24.00
CA VAL A 205 -3.19 -5.32 -23.93
C VAL A 205 -3.42 -6.44 -22.94
N TYR A 206 -2.80 -7.58 -23.17
CA TYR A 206 -2.88 -8.74 -22.30
C TYR A 206 -1.67 -9.63 -22.56
N THR A 207 -1.46 -10.61 -21.71
CA THR A 207 -0.42 -11.63 -21.88
C THR A 207 -1.04 -12.90 -22.40
N SER A 208 -0.35 -13.61 -23.30
CA SER A 208 -0.81 -14.92 -23.75
C SER A 208 0.35 -15.88 -24.00
N THR A 209 0.06 -17.16 -23.81
CA THR A 209 0.92 -18.29 -24.20
C THR A 209 0.65 -18.76 -25.64
N GLU A 210 -0.24 -18.07 -26.37
CA GLU A 210 -0.49 -18.28 -27.79
C GLU A 210 0.82 -18.18 -28.60
N GLU A 211 0.98 -19.03 -29.61
CA GLU A 211 2.14 -19.04 -30.53
C GLU A 211 3.53 -19.31 -29.90
N ASP A 212 3.62 -19.81 -28.67
CA ASP A 212 4.89 -20.28 -28.13
C ASP A 212 5.40 -21.52 -28.88
N THR A 213 6.32 -21.28 -29.81
CA THR A 213 6.97 -22.30 -30.65
C THR A 213 8.45 -22.47 -30.30
N ARG A 214 8.88 -21.90 -29.17
CA ARG A 214 10.29 -21.81 -28.78
C ARG A 214 10.79 -23.16 -28.27
N ASP A 215 11.99 -23.55 -28.72
CA ASP A 215 12.71 -24.75 -28.25
C ASP A 215 13.44 -24.42 -26.95
N VAL A 216 12.68 -24.09 -25.91
CA VAL A 216 13.21 -23.92 -24.55
C VAL A 216 13.43 -25.31 -23.96
N GLU A 217 14.60 -25.52 -23.35
CA GLU A 217 14.98 -26.81 -22.72
C GLU A 217 14.02 -27.23 -21.58
N TYR A 218 13.14 -26.32 -21.18
CA TYR A 218 12.10 -26.47 -20.18
C TYR A 218 10.72 -26.52 -20.83
N SER A 219 9.85 -27.44 -20.39
CA SER A 219 8.48 -27.61 -20.90
C SER A 219 7.50 -26.49 -20.45
N GLN A 220 7.98 -25.27 -20.20
CA GLN A 220 7.18 -24.16 -19.68
C GLN A 220 6.86 -23.21 -20.84
N LEU A 221 5.56 -22.95 -21.03
CA LEU A 221 5.10 -21.91 -21.95
C LEU A 221 5.48 -20.55 -21.35
N VAL A 222 6.10 -19.69 -22.15
CA VAL A 222 6.41 -18.30 -21.79
C VAL A 222 5.38 -17.36 -22.42
N ARG A 223 5.02 -16.30 -21.70
CA ARG A 223 3.99 -15.34 -22.11
C ARG A 223 4.60 -14.21 -22.92
N ASP A 224 3.87 -13.81 -23.95
CA ASP A 224 4.14 -12.61 -24.73
C ASP A 224 3.02 -11.59 -24.51
N ILE A 225 3.30 -10.31 -24.78
CA ILE A 225 2.31 -9.23 -24.70
C ILE A 225 1.61 -9.08 -26.04
N TYR A 226 0.28 -9.20 -26.02
CA TYR A 226 -0.57 -9.02 -27.18
C TYR A 226 -1.38 -7.74 -27.09
N LEU A 227 -1.51 -7.05 -28.21
CA LEU A 227 -2.45 -5.96 -28.45
C LEU A 227 -3.67 -6.49 -29.21
N TRP A 228 -4.87 -6.27 -28.68
CA TRP A 228 -6.11 -6.55 -29.39
C TRP A 228 -6.95 -5.29 -29.56
N ASN A 229 -7.13 -4.87 -30.81
CA ASN A 229 -8.11 -3.85 -31.17
C ASN A 229 -9.50 -4.50 -31.24
N LEU A 230 -10.36 -4.18 -30.28
CA LEU A 230 -11.68 -4.78 -30.08
C LEU A 230 -12.64 -4.40 -31.21
N THR A 231 -12.57 -3.17 -31.71
CA THR A 231 -13.47 -2.68 -32.78
C THR A 231 -13.16 -3.30 -34.14
N LYS A 232 -11.87 -3.44 -34.46
CA LYS A 232 -11.41 -4.03 -35.74
C LYS A 232 -11.24 -5.54 -35.66
N ASN A 233 -11.37 -6.11 -34.45
CA ASN A 233 -11.06 -7.49 -34.12
C ASN A 233 -9.69 -7.93 -34.67
N ARG A 234 -8.65 -7.13 -34.38
CA ARG A 234 -7.28 -7.41 -34.84
C ARG A 234 -6.37 -7.61 -33.64
N LYS A 235 -5.74 -8.79 -33.58
CA LYS A 235 -4.70 -9.13 -32.61
C LYS A 235 -3.31 -8.94 -33.22
N THR A 236 -2.36 -8.47 -32.43
CA THR A 236 -0.95 -8.29 -32.79
C THR A 236 -0.09 -8.71 -31.60
N ASN A 237 0.83 -9.65 -31.80
CA ASN A 237 1.84 -9.95 -30.80
C ASN A 237 2.89 -8.81 -30.78
N LEU A 238 3.09 -8.16 -29.63
CA LEU A 238 4.01 -7.04 -29.43
C LEU A 238 5.40 -7.48 -28.97
N THR A 239 5.52 -8.60 -28.26
CA THR A 239 6.81 -9.13 -27.77
C THR A 239 7.02 -10.57 -28.25
N GLN A 240 8.15 -10.88 -28.88
CA GLN A 240 8.35 -12.20 -29.53
C GLN A 240 9.69 -12.82 -29.15
N ASN A 241 10.03 -12.76 -27.87
CA ASN A 241 11.39 -13.03 -27.40
C ASN A 241 11.45 -14.27 -26.51
N SER A 242 12.62 -14.79 -26.14
CA SER A 242 12.68 -16.06 -25.39
C SER A 242 12.31 -15.99 -23.91
N SER A 243 12.05 -14.80 -23.36
CA SER A 243 11.75 -14.59 -21.94
C SER A 243 10.25 -14.44 -21.70
N ASP A 244 9.85 -14.59 -20.44
CA ASP A 244 8.48 -14.32 -20.00
C ASP A 244 8.25 -12.80 -19.89
N ASP A 245 7.15 -12.30 -20.44
CA ASP A 245 6.70 -10.91 -20.35
C ASP A 245 5.32 -10.86 -19.68
N TRP A 246 5.15 -10.03 -18.65
CA TRP A 246 3.89 -9.96 -17.90
C TRP A 246 3.50 -8.58 -17.37
N LEU A 247 2.27 -8.49 -16.84
CA LEU A 247 1.68 -7.28 -16.25
C LEU A 247 1.75 -6.02 -17.15
N PRO A 248 1.30 -6.08 -18.42
CA PRO A 248 1.26 -4.91 -19.25
C PRO A 248 0.24 -3.90 -18.70
N ARG A 249 0.63 -2.64 -18.55
CA ARG A 249 -0.24 -1.53 -18.14
C ARG A 249 -0.07 -0.35 -19.08
N TYR A 250 -1.18 0.29 -19.44
CA TYR A 250 -1.13 1.55 -20.18
C TYR A 250 -0.82 2.72 -19.24
N SER A 251 -0.01 3.65 -19.73
CA SER A 251 0.00 5.03 -19.21
C SER A 251 -1.38 5.67 -19.38
N GLU A 252 -1.74 6.63 -18.52
CA GLU A 252 -3.05 7.29 -18.56
C GLU A 252 -3.40 7.99 -19.89
N ASN A 253 -2.40 8.46 -20.64
CA ASN A 253 -2.61 9.04 -21.97
C ASN A 253 -2.70 7.99 -23.10
N GLY A 254 -2.53 6.70 -22.77
CA GLY A 254 -2.60 5.57 -23.68
C GLY A 254 -1.45 5.46 -24.69
N GLN A 255 -0.36 6.20 -24.51
CA GLN A 255 0.76 6.25 -25.46
C GLN A 255 1.89 5.27 -25.14
N VAL A 256 2.07 4.93 -23.87
CA VAL A 256 3.12 4.04 -23.38
C VAL A 256 2.48 2.81 -22.74
N ILE A 257 3.13 1.66 -22.91
CA ILE A 257 2.85 0.43 -22.18
C ILE A 257 4.07 0.13 -21.30
N SER A 258 3.89 0.05 -19.99
CA SER A 258 4.88 -0.54 -19.07
C SER A 258 4.58 -2.02 -18.89
N PHE A 259 5.62 -2.83 -18.69
CA PHE A 259 5.50 -4.26 -18.43
C PHE A 259 6.73 -4.78 -17.70
N ILE A 260 6.62 -5.99 -17.17
CA ILE A 260 7.73 -6.69 -16.53
C ILE A 260 8.24 -7.78 -17.46
N SER A 261 9.55 -7.97 -17.47
CA SER A 261 10.19 -8.92 -18.34
C SER A 261 11.39 -9.55 -17.64
N GLU A 262 11.56 -10.86 -17.81
CA GLU A 262 12.79 -11.60 -17.42
C GLU A 262 13.95 -11.35 -18.41
N ARG A 263 13.86 -10.31 -19.23
CA ARG A 263 14.87 -10.00 -20.21
C ARG A 263 15.99 -9.24 -19.53
N ASP A 264 17.12 -9.89 -19.39
CA ASP A 264 18.43 -9.22 -19.30
C ASP A 264 19.01 -8.94 -20.71
N ASP A 265 18.12 -8.73 -21.70
CA ASP A 265 18.42 -8.41 -23.10
C ASP A 265 19.48 -9.30 -23.82
N LEU A 266 19.09 -10.52 -24.24
CA LEU A 266 19.79 -11.39 -25.23
C LEU A 266 21.15 -12.02 -24.79
N SER A 267 21.17 -13.10 -23.99
CA SER A 267 21.99 -14.33 -24.21
C SER A 267 21.91 -15.34 -23.05
N GLU A 268 21.95 -16.64 -23.40
CA GLU A 268 22.34 -17.88 -22.66
C GLU A 268 22.15 -18.03 -21.12
N ALA A 269 21.43 -17.14 -20.44
CA ALA A 269 21.11 -17.29 -19.02
C ALA A 269 20.06 -18.41 -18.83
N ARG A 270 20.27 -19.24 -17.81
CA ARG A 270 19.28 -20.26 -17.44
C ARG A 270 18.07 -19.56 -16.80
N PHE A 271 16.87 -20.09 -17.04
CA PHE A 271 15.62 -19.54 -16.52
C PHE A 271 15.63 -19.32 -14.98
N ASP A 272 16.36 -20.17 -14.23
CA ASP A 272 16.53 -20.05 -12.77
C ASP A 272 17.48 -18.93 -12.32
N GLN A 273 17.97 -18.10 -13.25
CA GLN A 273 18.93 -17.02 -13.01
C GLN A 273 18.48 -15.69 -13.61
N LEU A 274 17.30 -15.63 -14.25
CA LEU A 274 16.77 -14.41 -14.81
C LEU A 274 16.14 -13.57 -13.70
N LEU A 275 16.51 -12.30 -13.66
CA LEU A 275 15.87 -11.30 -12.84
C LEU A 275 14.81 -10.58 -13.67
N SER A 276 13.70 -10.22 -13.01
CA SER A 276 12.62 -9.45 -13.60
C SER A 276 12.90 -7.96 -13.56
N GLU A 277 12.64 -7.28 -14.68
CA GLU A 277 12.99 -5.89 -14.90
C GLU A 277 11.82 -5.13 -15.53
N VAL A 278 11.75 -3.82 -15.30
CA VAL A 278 10.72 -2.97 -15.90
C VAL A 278 11.13 -2.58 -17.31
N TYR A 279 10.22 -2.81 -18.24
CA TYR A 279 10.30 -2.37 -19.62
C TYR A 279 9.17 -1.40 -19.97
N VAL A 280 9.43 -0.56 -20.96
CA VAL A 280 8.42 0.30 -21.57
C VAL A 280 8.49 0.24 -23.10
N MET A 281 7.35 0.49 -23.74
CA MET A 281 7.23 0.60 -25.19
C MET A 281 6.15 1.62 -25.60
N GLU A 282 6.19 2.09 -26.84
CA GLU A 282 5.05 2.79 -27.43
C GLU A 282 3.85 1.84 -27.55
N ASN A 283 2.63 2.38 -27.56
CA ASN A 283 1.39 1.60 -27.60
C ASN A 283 1.21 0.67 -28.82
N ASP A 284 2.03 0.84 -29.85
CA ASP A 284 2.08 -0.02 -31.04
C ASP A 284 3.19 -1.09 -30.98
N GLY A 285 3.88 -1.20 -29.85
CA GLY A 285 4.97 -2.13 -29.59
C GLY A 285 6.35 -1.65 -30.02
N ARG A 286 6.48 -0.46 -30.61
CA ARG A 286 7.80 0.07 -31.01
C ARG A 286 8.55 0.67 -29.83
N PHE A 287 9.87 0.84 -30.01
CA PHE A 287 10.77 1.47 -29.03
C PHE A 287 10.76 0.80 -27.64
N GLN A 288 10.60 -0.52 -27.62
CA GLN A 288 10.83 -1.34 -26.43
C GLN A 288 12.23 -1.08 -25.87
N HIS A 289 12.32 -0.74 -24.59
CA HIS A 289 13.59 -0.63 -23.88
C HIS A 289 13.42 -0.93 -22.38
N ARG A 290 14.49 -1.44 -21.79
CA ARG A 290 14.64 -1.67 -20.36
C ARG A 290 14.76 -0.33 -19.64
N VAL A 291 14.06 -0.17 -18.53
CA VAL A 291 14.09 1.03 -17.68
C VAL A 291 15.00 0.79 -16.49
N THR A 292 14.70 -0.22 -15.68
CA THR A 292 15.50 -0.58 -14.51
C THR A 292 16.77 -1.34 -14.91
N HIS A 293 17.78 -1.33 -14.06
CA HIS A 293 19.07 -1.99 -14.31
C HIS A 293 19.66 -2.39 -12.95
N ASN A 294 19.15 -3.45 -12.34
CA ASN A 294 19.51 -3.82 -10.97
C ASN A 294 19.75 -5.33 -10.81
N ASP A 295 20.38 -5.72 -9.70
CA ASP A 295 20.61 -7.13 -9.34
C ASP A 295 19.48 -7.62 -8.40
N SER A 296 18.23 -7.27 -8.71
CA SER A 296 17.02 -7.55 -7.91
C SER A 296 15.82 -7.86 -8.81
N GLU A 297 14.70 -8.26 -8.21
CA GLU A 297 13.45 -8.51 -8.93
C GLU A 297 12.57 -7.25 -8.91
N ASP A 298 12.08 -6.84 -10.08
CA ASP A 298 11.12 -5.77 -10.27
C ASP A 298 9.73 -6.31 -10.66
N GLY A 299 8.68 -5.66 -10.16
CA GLY A 299 7.30 -6.02 -10.44
C GLY A 299 6.36 -4.83 -10.60
N GLY A 300 5.15 -5.12 -11.09
CA GLY A 300 4.00 -4.24 -10.90
C GLY A 300 4.16 -2.79 -11.37
N ALA A 301 4.79 -2.55 -12.52
CA ALA A 301 5.16 -1.20 -12.93
C ALA A 301 3.99 -0.38 -13.52
N VAL A 302 3.84 0.86 -13.04
CA VAL A 302 2.84 1.83 -13.51
C VAL A 302 3.48 3.18 -13.83
N VAL A 303 2.97 3.81 -14.88
CA VAL A 303 3.38 5.13 -15.34
C VAL A 303 2.50 6.22 -14.73
N ALA A 304 3.10 7.25 -14.12
CA ALA A 304 2.38 8.41 -13.58
C ALA A 304 1.76 9.32 -14.66
N PRO A 305 0.62 9.99 -14.39
CA PRO A 305 0.03 11.00 -15.27
C PRO A 305 0.98 12.12 -15.66
N GLY A 306 0.70 12.78 -16.79
CA GLY A 306 1.42 13.98 -17.22
C GLY A 306 2.88 13.74 -17.61
N SER A 307 3.30 12.47 -17.62
CA SER A 307 4.55 12.00 -18.20
C SER A 307 4.52 12.19 -19.71
N ASP A 308 5.44 13.02 -20.24
CA ASP A 308 5.82 12.95 -21.65
C ASP A 308 6.85 11.83 -21.81
N LYS A 309 7.00 11.30 -23.02
CA LYS A 309 7.87 10.16 -23.37
C LYS A 309 9.34 10.27 -22.94
N ASP A 310 9.78 11.47 -22.55
CA ASP A 310 11.15 11.78 -22.14
C ASP A 310 11.31 12.17 -20.65
N GLN A 311 10.22 12.27 -19.86
CA GLN A 311 10.25 12.82 -18.47
C GLN A 311 9.25 12.17 -17.51
N GLY A 312 8.76 10.96 -17.80
CA GLY A 312 7.77 10.30 -16.94
C GLY A 312 8.33 9.72 -15.66
N THR A 313 7.56 9.83 -14.57
CA THR A 313 7.79 9.07 -13.34
C THR A 313 7.13 7.70 -13.49
N LEU A 314 7.86 6.66 -13.12
CA LEU A 314 7.37 5.29 -13.02
C LEU A 314 7.41 4.86 -11.55
N TYR A 315 6.40 4.10 -11.12
CA TYR A 315 6.35 3.42 -9.84
C TYR A 315 6.33 1.91 -10.08
N TYR A 316 7.08 1.17 -9.29
CA TYR A 316 7.20 -0.29 -9.41
C TYR A 316 7.56 -0.87 -8.04
N ASP A 317 7.31 -2.17 -7.85
CA ASP A 317 7.84 -2.88 -6.69
C ASP A 317 9.20 -3.49 -7.00
N ASN A 318 10.10 -3.52 -6.02
CA ASN A 318 11.46 -4.04 -6.17
C ASN A 318 11.97 -4.64 -4.84
N ASN A 319 12.72 -5.75 -4.92
CA ASN A 319 13.19 -6.48 -3.72
C ASN A 319 14.66 -6.21 -3.30
N ALA A 320 15.33 -5.18 -3.82
CA ALA A 320 16.73 -4.86 -3.52
C ALA A 320 17.01 -4.63 -2.03
N SER A 321 15.99 -4.24 -1.26
CA SER A 321 16.03 -4.08 0.20
C SER A 321 15.96 -5.39 0.99
N GLY A 322 15.78 -6.54 0.31
CA GLY A 322 15.61 -7.88 0.89
C GLY A 322 14.14 -8.32 1.04
N VAL A 323 13.21 -7.39 0.90
CA VAL A 323 11.75 -7.58 0.77
C VAL A 323 11.26 -6.63 -0.34
N PHE A 324 10.12 -6.93 -0.96
CA PHE A 324 9.55 -6.03 -1.97
C PHE A 324 9.11 -4.72 -1.33
N GLU A 325 9.55 -3.62 -1.90
CA GLU A 325 9.17 -2.27 -1.53
C GLU A 325 8.79 -1.50 -2.79
N ILE A 326 8.05 -0.41 -2.65
CA ILE A 326 7.73 0.47 -3.78
C ILE A 326 8.89 1.42 -4.03
N TYR A 327 9.32 1.47 -5.28
CA TYR A 327 10.31 2.39 -5.80
C TYR A 327 9.69 3.33 -6.82
N LYS A 328 10.39 4.42 -7.10
CA LYS A 328 10.12 5.27 -8.24
C LYS A 328 11.40 5.66 -8.96
N ASN A 329 11.32 5.79 -10.28
CA ASN A 329 12.39 6.32 -11.12
C ASN A 329 11.80 7.17 -12.26
N ASP A 330 12.65 7.78 -13.07
CA ASP A 330 12.25 8.31 -14.36
C ASP A 330 12.29 7.23 -15.45
N TYR A 331 11.66 7.47 -16.60
CA TYR A 331 11.68 6.57 -17.76
C TYR A 331 13.08 6.19 -18.28
N THR A 332 14.12 6.92 -17.90
CA THR A 332 15.49 6.59 -18.29
C THR A 332 16.18 5.65 -17.30
N GLY A 333 15.45 5.17 -16.30
CA GLY A 333 15.99 4.37 -15.20
C GLY A 333 16.76 5.18 -14.16
N LYS A 334 16.76 6.51 -14.26
CA LYS A 334 17.52 7.38 -13.37
C LYS A 334 16.66 7.87 -12.22
N ASN A 335 17.32 8.47 -11.24
CA ASN A 335 16.68 9.06 -10.07
C ASN A 335 15.85 8.06 -9.25
N GLU A 336 16.26 6.79 -9.26
CA GLU A 336 15.65 5.73 -8.47
C GLU A 336 15.62 6.10 -6.98
N ARG A 337 14.47 5.88 -6.35
CA ARG A 337 14.23 6.07 -4.92
C ARG A 337 13.23 5.05 -4.41
N GLN A 338 13.60 4.34 -3.34
CA GLN A 338 12.67 3.63 -2.47
C GLN A 338 11.72 4.64 -1.80
N ILE A 339 10.42 4.36 -1.77
CA ILE A 339 9.40 5.24 -1.17
C ILE A 339 8.56 4.56 -0.07
N THR A 340 8.64 3.24 0.09
CA THR A 340 8.13 2.51 1.26
C THR A 340 9.27 1.87 2.04
N PHE A 341 9.11 1.69 3.35
CA PHE A 341 10.19 1.22 4.24
C PHE A 341 9.63 0.29 5.34
N ASN A 342 9.31 -0.95 4.97
CA ASN A 342 8.74 -1.98 5.81
C ASN A 342 9.61 -3.26 5.76
N PRO A 343 10.72 -3.34 6.51
CA PRO A 343 11.73 -4.41 6.37
C PRO A 343 11.26 -5.83 6.74
N SER A 344 10.00 -6.00 7.14
CA SER A 344 9.39 -7.26 7.54
C SER A 344 8.18 -7.63 6.69
N ALA A 345 7.91 -6.88 5.62
CA ALA A 345 6.71 -7.00 4.80
C ALA A 345 7.03 -6.70 3.33
N ASN A 346 6.18 -7.18 2.43
CA ASN A 346 6.25 -6.91 1.00
C ASN A 346 5.20 -5.88 0.62
N ASP A 347 5.61 -4.80 -0.03
CA ASP A 347 4.74 -3.82 -0.68
C ASP A 347 4.82 -4.01 -2.19
N LEU A 348 3.68 -4.29 -2.83
CA LEU A 348 3.62 -4.84 -4.19
C LEU A 348 2.59 -4.14 -5.09
N SER A 349 2.84 -4.18 -6.39
CA SER A 349 1.94 -3.80 -7.50
C SER A 349 1.25 -2.45 -7.31
N PRO A 350 2.02 -1.35 -7.26
CA PRO A 350 1.46 -0.02 -7.14
C PRO A 350 0.56 0.35 -8.33
N ASP A 351 -0.42 1.20 -8.07
CA ASP A 351 -1.18 1.94 -9.08
C ASP A 351 -1.29 3.40 -8.66
N ILE A 352 -1.32 4.32 -9.63
CA ILE A 352 -1.25 5.76 -9.41
C ILE A 352 -2.57 6.43 -9.82
N SER A 353 -3.07 7.35 -8.98
CA SER A 353 -4.30 8.07 -9.27
C SER A 353 -4.14 8.99 -10.49
N ALA A 354 -5.23 9.26 -11.21
CA ALA A 354 -5.23 10.09 -12.43
C ALA A 354 -4.70 11.54 -12.25
N ASN A 355 -4.76 12.07 -11.03
CA ASN A 355 -4.14 13.36 -10.70
C ASN A 355 -2.66 13.25 -10.27
N GLY A 356 -2.12 12.05 -10.09
CA GLY A 356 -0.71 11.79 -9.76
C GLY A 356 -0.34 11.98 -8.29
N ASP A 357 -1.32 12.23 -7.42
CA ASP A 357 -1.06 12.59 -6.02
C ASP A 357 -1.10 11.38 -5.07
N LYS A 358 -1.70 10.26 -5.48
CA LYS A 358 -1.94 9.10 -4.61
C LYS A 358 -1.52 7.80 -5.27
N ILE A 359 -0.93 6.92 -4.48
CA ILE A 359 -0.58 5.55 -4.87
C ILE A 359 -1.41 4.59 -4.04
N VAL A 360 -2.03 3.61 -4.69
CA VAL A 360 -2.61 2.43 -4.04
C VAL A 360 -1.70 1.23 -4.30
N PHE A 361 -1.51 0.38 -3.32
CA PHE A 361 -0.69 -0.83 -3.41
C PHE A 361 -1.20 -1.85 -2.38
N PHE A 362 -0.67 -3.08 -2.39
CA PHE A 362 -1.01 -4.06 -1.36
C PHE A 362 0.21 -4.47 -0.53
N SER A 363 -0.01 -4.81 0.74
CA SER A 363 1.05 -5.13 1.70
C SER A 363 0.65 -6.24 2.67
N ASP A 364 1.59 -7.13 3.02
CA ASP A 364 1.40 -8.19 4.03
C ASP A 364 1.80 -7.77 5.45
N ARG A 365 2.07 -6.47 5.68
CA ARG A 365 2.56 -5.94 6.97
C ARG A 365 1.64 -6.21 8.17
N ASP A 366 0.37 -6.52 7.93
CA ASP A 366 -0.62 -6.83 8.94
C ASP A 366 -1.00 -8.33 9.01
N GLY A 367 -0.22 -9.21 8.38
CA GLY A 367 -0.30 -10.68 8.49
C GLY A 367 -0.96 -11.39 7.31
N ASN A 368 -1.75 -10.67 6.53
CA ASN A 368 -2.31 -11.03 5.22
C ASN A 368 -2.17 -9.83 4.29
N TYR A 369 -2.33 -10.04 2.98
CA TYR A 369 -2.26 -8.93 2.03
C TYR A 369 -3.49 -8.03 2.13
N GLU A 370 -3.25 -6.75 2.33
CA GLU A 370 -4.26 -5.72 2.50
C GLU A 370 -3.91 -4.52 1.62
N LEU A 371 -4.91 -3.74 1.21
CA LEU A 371 -4.72 -2.56 0.39
C LEU A 371 -4.30 -1.37 1.23
N TYR A 372 -3.38 -0.56 0.71
CA TYR A 372 -2.91 0.68 1.32
C TYR A 372 -2.93 1.82 0.31
N LEU A 373 -3.16 3.03 0.82
CA LEU A 373 -3.12 4.29 0.08
C LEU A 373 -2.04 5.18 0.68
N MET A 374 -1.22 5.81 -0.15
CA MET A 374 -0.23 6.80 0.29
C MET A 374 -0.18 8.01 -0.65
N ASN A 375 0.51 9.06 -0.22
CA ASN A 375 0.90 10.14 -1.14
C ASN A 375 1.93 9.62 -2.16
N SER A 376 1.97 10.21 -3.35
CA SER A 376 2.89 9.79 -4.44
C SER A 376 4.38 10.01 -4.14
N ASP A 377 4.71 10.66 -3.01
CA ASP A 377 6.06 10.79 -2.48
C ASP A 377 6.43 9.70 -1.44
N GLY A 378 5.50 8.80 -1.09
CA GLY A 378 5.68 7.74 -0.10
C GLY A 378 5.16 8.08 1.30
N SER A 379 4.72 9.33 1.53
CA SER A 379 4.27 9.76 2.85
C SER A 379 2.84 9.34 3.16
N VAL A 380 2.54 9.21 4.46
CA VAL A 380 1.20 8.95 5.01
C VAL A 380 0.52 7.68 4.43
N PRO A 381 1.14 6.49 4.55
CA PRO A 381 0.46 5.25 4.20
C PRO A 381 -0.71 4.99 5.16
N VAL A 382 -1.88 4.69 4.59
CA VAL A 382 -3.13 4.39 5.30
C VAL A 382 -3.68 3.08 4.76
N ARG A 383 -4.01 2.14 5.65
CA ARG A 383 -4.68 0.88 5.28
C ARG A 383 -6.11 1.15 4.81
N LEU A 384 -6.56 0.46 3.77
CA LEU A 384 -7.90 0.61 3.18
C LEU A 384 -8.81 -0.58 3.45
N THR A 385 -8.26 -1.79 3.56
CA THR A 385 -9.02 -3.03 3.80
C THR A 385 -8.59 -3.68 5.10
N SER A 386 -9.49 -4.40 5.77
CA SER A 386 -9.19 -5.19 6.95
C SER A 386 -10.15 -6.36 7.08
N ASN A 387 -9.73 -7.51 6.56
CA ASN A 387 -10.50 -8.75 6.58
C ASN A 387 -9.59 -10.00 6.58
N PRO A 388 -10.12 -11.22 6.75
CA PRO A 388 -9.28 -12.42 6.80
C PRO A 388 -8.71 -12.89 5.45
N GLY A 389 -9.16 -12.33 4.33
CA GLY A 389 -8.70 -12.68 2.99
C GLY A 389 -7.53 -11.82 2.53
N ASN A 390 -6.86 -12.25 1.46
CA ASN A 390 -5.88 -11.42 0.76
C ASN A 390 -6.60 -10.50 -0.22
N ASP A 391 -6.33 -9.21 -0.14
CA ASP A 391 -6.75 -8.18 -1.09
C ASP A 391 -5.54 -7.75 -1.93
N LEU A 392 -5.65 -7.87 -3.26
CA LEU A 392 -4.50 -7.83 -4.15
C LEU A 392 -4.79 -7.03 -5.43
N ASN A 393 -3.71 -6.56 -6.06
CA ASN A 393 -3.70 -5.90 -7.37
C ASN A 393 -4.73 -4.77 -7.51
N PRO A 394 -4.68 -3.74 -6.65
CA PRO A 394 -5.59 -2.62 -6.72
C PRO A 394 -5.31 -1.75 -7.95
N VAL A 395 -6.37 -1.21 -8.55
CA VAL A 395 -6.30 -0.19 -9.59
C VAL A 395 -7.34 0.91 -9.36
N PHE A 396 -6.98 2.16 -9.62
CA PHE A 396 -7.92 3.28 -9.54
C PHE A 396 -8.88 3.28 -10.74
N SER A 397 -10.13 3.73 -10.50
CA SER A 397 -10.97 4.19 -11.60
C SER A 397 -10.41 5.48 -12.22
N PRO A 398 -10.67 5.77 -13.51
CA PRO A 398 -10.15 6.97 -14.17
C PRO A 398 -10.60 8.28 -13.51
N ASP A 399 -11.77 8.28 -12.86
CA ASP A 399 -12.29 9.43 -12.12
C ASP A 399 -11.73 9.54 -10.67
N GLY A 400 -10.91 8.58 -10.24
CA GLY A 400 -10.33 8.50 -8.90
C GLY A 400 -11.32 8.25 -7.77
N THR A 401 -12.58 7.91 -8.08
CA THR A 401 -13.64 7.71 -7.08
C THR A 401 -13.75 6.28 -6.57
N LYS A 402 -13.06 5.32 -7.21
CA LYS A 402 -13.16 3.90 -6.89
C LYS A 402 -11.80 3.21 -6.98
N ILE A 403 -11.69 2.08 -6.29
CA ILE A 403 -10.59 1.12 -6.46
C ILE A 403 -11.19 -0.24 -6.83
N LEU A 404 -10.70 -0.84 -7.90
CA LEU A 404 -10.97 -2.22 -8.29
C LEU A 404 -9.82 -3.10 -7.81
N PHE A 405 -10.13 -4.26 -7.25
CA PHE A 405 -9.13 -5.22 -6.76
C PHE A 405 -9.74 -6.63 -6.77
N HIS A 406 -8.93 -7.66 -6.56
CA HIS A 406 -9.44 -9.01 -6.32
C HIS A 406 -9.14 -9.47 -4.91
N SER A 407 -9.99 -10.36 -4.40
CA SER A 407 -9.89 -10.83 -3.04
C SER A 407 -10.44 -12.23 -2.84
N ASN A 408 -9.79 -13.00 -1.98
CA ASN A 408 -10.26 -14.33 -1.59
C ASN A 408 -11.09 -14.37 -0.30
N ARG A 409 -11.57 -13.22 0.19
CA ARG A 409 -12.37 -13.10 1.42
C ARG A 409 -13.64 -13.96 1.46
N ALA A 410 -14.14 -14.37 0.29
CA ALA A 410 -15.31 -15.25 0.14
C ALA A 410 -14.96 -16.73 -0.14
N GLY A 411 -13.67 -17.08 -0.27
CA GLY A 411 -13.17 -18.45 -0.46
C GLY A 411 -12.39 -18.67 -1.76
N ASN A 412 -12.88 -18.15 -2.88
CA ASN A 412 -12.19 -18.02 -4.17
C ASN A 412 -11.83 -16.55 -4.42
N TYR A 413 -10.90 -16.27 -5.35
CA TYR A 413 -10.64 -14.89 -5.75
C TYR A 413 -11.82 -14.36 -6.57
N ASP A 414 -12.43 -13.28 -6.12
CA ASP A 414 -13.49 -12.55 -6.83
C ASP A 414 -13.08 -11.08 -7.00
N LEU A 415 -13.67 -10.39 -7.98
CA LEU A 415 -13.49 -8.95 -8.13
C LEU A 415 -14.36 -8.13 -7.18
N TYR A 416 -13.74 -7.13 -6.56
CA TYR A 416 -14.38 -6.19 -5.66
C TYR A 416 -14.15 -4.74 -6.08
N LEU A 417 -15.15 -3.92 -5.83
CA LEU A 417 -15.13 -2.48 -6.07
C LEU A 417 -15.27 -1.75 -4.74
N MET A 418 -14.30 -0.90 -4.43
CA MET A 418 -14.31 0.01 -3.29
C MET A 418 -14.75 1.40 -3.73
N ASP A 419 -15.73 1.99 -3.04
CA ASP A 419 -16.20 3.36 -3.27
C ASP A 419 -15.49 4.35 -2.33
N LEU A 420 -14.64 5.20 -2.89
CA LEU A 420 -13.89 6.23 -2.16
C LEU A 420 -14.72 7.50 -1.89
N SER A 421 -15.97 7.56 -2.32
CA SER A 421 -16.82 8.73 -2.11
C SER A 421 -17.20 8.89 -0.63
N ARG A 422 -16.95 10.07 -0.09
CA ARG A 422 -17.20 10.43 1.32
C ARG A 422 -18.69 10.44 1.74
N GLN A 423 -19.61 10.08 0.85
CA GLN A 423 -21.05 10.08 1.15
C GLN A 423 -21.52 8.80 1.89
N ASN A 424 -20.64 7.79 2.03
CA ASN A 424 -20.97 6.51 2.65
C ASN A 424 -20.68 6.41 4.16
N THR A 425 -20.39 7.53 4.85
CA THR A 425 -19.93 7.54 6.26
C THR A 425 -20.90 6.89 7.25
N GLY A 426 -22.22 6.96 7.01
CA GLY A 426 -23.21 6.43 7.95
C GLY A 426 -23.20 4.90 8.08
N ALA A 427 -23.03 4.19 6.96
CA ALA A 427 -22.94 2.72 6.95
C ALA A 427 -21.59 2.26 7.54
N VAL A 428 -20.50 2.86 7.07
CA VAL A 428 -19.14 2.57 7.56
C VAL A 428 -19.04 2.81 9.07
N LEU A 429 -19.56 3.93 9.58
CA LEU A 429 -19.55 4.22 11.03
C LEU A 429 -20.31 3.15 11.82
N TYR A 430 -21.47 2.71 11.34
CA TYR A 430 -22.24 1.66 12.00
C TYR A 430 -21.48 0.33 12.07
N ASP A 431 -20.88 -0.08 10.95
CA ASP A 431 -20.12 -1.33 10.85
C ASP A 431 -18.86 -1.28 11.73
N VAL A 432 -18.11 -0.17 11.71
CA VAL A 432 -16.93 0.03 12.56
C VAL A 432 -17.30 -0.02 14.04
N LEU A 433 -18.37 0.66 14.48
CA LEU A 433 -18.81 0.63 15.87
C LEU A 433 -19.21 -0.79 16.32
N ASN A 434 -19.88 -1.56 15.45
CA ASN A 434 -20.22 -2.95 15.74
C ASN A 434 -18.97 -3.83 15.83
N SER A 435 -18.00 -3.65 14.94
CA SER A 435 -16.73 -4.39 14.94
C SER A 435 -15.89 -4.07 16.17
N ILE A 436 -15.86 -2.80 16.60
CA ILE A 436 -15.24 -2.41 17.88
C ILE A 436 -15.93 -3.13 19.05
N ASP A 437 -17.27 -3.20 19.06
CA ASP A 437 -18.00 -3.90 20.11
C ASP A 437 -17.72 -5.41 20.14
N GLN A 438 -17.59 -6.05 18.98
CA GLN A 438 -17.20 -7.46 18.88
C GLN A 438 -15.78 -7.67 19.41
N ALA A 439 -14.83 -6.81 19.02
CA ALA A 439 -13.44 -6.87 19.46
C ALA A 439 -13.31 -6.68 20.98
N LEU A 440 -14.00 -5.68 21.54
CA LEU A 440 -14.07 -5.45 22.99
C LEU A 440 -14.66 -6.65 23.74
N ASN A 441 -15.70 -7.28 23.19
CA ASN A 441 -16.29 -8.49 23.77
C ASN A 441 -15.35 -9.70 23.72
N ALA A 442 -14.54 -9.83 22.67
CA ALA A 442 -13.54 -10.89 22.56
C ALA A 442 -12.42 -10.74 23.59
N LEU A 443 -11.99 -9.51 23.90
CA LEU A 443 -10.97 -9.21 24.93
C LEU A 443 -11.45 -9.49 26.37
N ASN A 444 -12.76 -9.61 26.60
CA ASN A 444 -13.32 -9.91 27.92
C ASN A 444 -13.45 -11.42 28.21
N LYS A 445 -13.15 -12.29 27.24
CA LYS A 445 -13.14 -13.75 27.38
C LYS A 445 -11.72 -14.23 27.60
#